data_AF-A0A951CTV7-F1
#
_entry.id   AF-A0A951CTV7-F1
#
_cell.length_a   1.000
_cell.length_b   1.000
_cell.length_c   1.000
_cell.angle_alpha   90.00
_cell.angle_beta   90.00
_cell.angle_gamma   90.00
#
_symmetry.space_group_name_H-M   'P 1'
#
loop_
_entity.id
_entity.type
_entity.pdbx_description
1 polymer ?
#
loop_
_entity_poly.entity_id
_entity_poly.type
_entity_poly.pdbx_seq_one_letter_code
_entity_poly.pdbx_strand_id
1 'polypeptide(L)'
;MPSLIDIRRRIRSVKNTQQITKAMKMVSAAKLRRAQERAFASRPYAEMMNRVLSNIAAAASADPETAELALLQVREEKRIQLIVVSADRGLAGAFNSNLLRNAQRFVDEHRDAEIRIEAVGRKSRDYFRKRNFTLTGEHVGVMERPTLEEARDIAHKSIDLYSKAEVDAVYIAVNEFKSVMAPNLVIRKILPVEVPEGGEQIDYIYEQP
;
A
#
# COMPACT_ATOMS: atom_id res chain seq x y z
N MET A 1 22.60 31.24 -35.36
CA MET A 1 23.55 30.70 -34.35
C MET A 1 23.10 31.16 -32.97
N PRO A 2 23.15 30.32 -31.92
CA PRO A 2 22.87 30.79 -30.56
C PRO A 2 23.87 31.89 -30.18
N SER A 3 23.39 32.98 -29.57
CA SER A 3 24.27 34.05 -29.13
C SER A 3 25.06 33.64 -27.87
N LEU A 4 26.18 34.31 -27.59
CA LEU A 4 26.92 34.14 -26.33
C LEU A 4 26.06 34.44 -25.09
N ILE A 5 25.04 35.28 -25.23
CA ILE A 5 24.08 35.60 -24.18
C ILE A 5 23.17 34.39 -23.91
N ASP A 6 22.68 33.73 -24.96
CA ASP A 6 21.83 32.53 -24.83
C ASP A 6 22.57 31.38 -24.15
N ILE A 7 23.84 31.18 -24.51
CA ILE A 7 24.71 30.17 -23.88
C ILE A 7 24.90 30.49 -22.39
N ARG A 8 25.22 31.74 -22.04
CA ARG A 8 25.35 32.17 -20.63
C ARG A 8 24.05 31.99 -19.84
N ARG A 9 22.90 32.30 -20.43
CA ARG A 9 21.58 32.10 -19.80
C ARG A 9 21.31 30.62 -19.54
N ARG A 10 21.60 29.74 -20.51
CA ARG A 10 21.44 28.29 -20.35
C ARG A 10 22.36 27.73 -19.27
N ILE A 11 23.62 28.16 -19.20
CA ILE A 11 24.56 27.76 -18.14
C ILE A 11 24.02 28.13 -16.76
N ARG A 12 23.51 29.36 -16.57
CA ARG A 12 22.91 29.78 -15.29
C ARG A 12 21.69 28.93 -14.94
N SER A 13 20.80 28.67 -15.90
CA SER A 13 19.61 27.84 -15.69
C SER A 13 19.96 26.41 -15.26
N VAL A 14 20.94 25.78 -15.92
CA VAL A 14 21.40 24.42 -15.58
C VAL A 14 22.08 24.40 -14.21
N LYS A 15 22.92 25.39 -13.88
CA LYS A 15 23.55 25.51 -12.55
C LYS A 15 22.51 25.65 -11.44
N ASN A 16 21.48 26.47 -11.63
CA ASN A 16 20.41 26.62 -10.66
C ASN A 16 19.63 25.31 -10.47
N THR A 17 19.29 24.63 -11.57
CA THR A 17 18.61 23.33 -11.52
C THR A 17 19.46 22.27 -10.81
N GLN A 18 20.78 22.27 -11.04
CA GLN A 18 21.73 21.38 -10.37
C GLN A 18 21.77 21.63 -8.84
N GLN A 19 21.78 22.88 -8.40
CA GLN A 19 21.75 23.22 -6.98
C GLN A 19 20.45 22.77 -6.31
N ILE A 20 19.30 23.02 -6.95
CA ILE A 20 17.98 22.61 -6.44
C ILE A 20 17.91 21.09 -6.31
N THR A 21 18.26 20.35 -7.36
CA THR A 21 18.25 18.88 -7.35
C THR A 21 19.24 18.28 -6.34
N LYS A 22 20.41 18.91 -6.14
CA LYS A 22 21.37 18.53 -5.09
C LYS A 22 20.79 18.70 -3.69
N ALA A 23 20.13 19.84 -3.42
CA ALA A 23 19.44 20.06 -2.16
C ALA A 23 18.30 19.04 -1.95
N MET A 24 17.48 18.81 -2.98
CA MET A 24 16.39 17.82 -2.93
C MET A 24 16.89 16.41 -2.64
N LYS A 25 18.05 16.00 -3.19
CA LYS A 25 18.68 14.71 -2.88
C LYS A 25 18.99 14.59 -1.38
N MET A 26 19.58 15.62 -0.78
CA MET A 26 19.90 15.61 0.66
C MET A 26 18.64 15.56 1.53
N VAL A 27 17.62 16.36 1.21
CA VAL A 27 16.35 16.36 1.93
C VAL A 27 15.65 15.00 1.81
N SER A 28 15.66 14.40 0.62
CA SER A 28 15.04 13.09 0.38
C SER A 28 15.79 11.97 1.11
N ALA A 29 17.12 12.03 1.17
CA ALA A 29 17.92 11.09 1.96
C ALA A 29 17.59 11.17 3.46
N ALA A 30 17.44 12.37 4.01
CA ALA A 30 17.04 12.56 5.40
C ALA A 30 15.60 12.04 5.66
N LYS A 31 14.67 12.28 4.73
CA LYS A 31 13.29 11.75 4.81
C LYS A 31 13.26 10.22 4.75
N LEU A 32 14.05 9.62 3.86
CA LEU A 32 14.17 8.15 3.74
C LEU A 32 14.66 7.52 5.03
N ARG A 33 15.73 8.06 5.62
CA ARG A 33 16.27 7.56 6.89
C ARG A 33 15.22 7.58 8.00
N ARG A 34 14.50 8.70 8.17
CA ARG A 34 13.41 8.79 9.16
C ARG A 34 12.28 7.80 8.88
N ALA A 35 11.93 7.58 7.62
CA ALA A 35 10.91 6.61 7.25
C ALA A 35 11.34 5.17 7.57
N GLN A 36 12.61 4.82 7.33
CA GLN A 36 13.18 3.52 7.70
C GLN A 36 13.17 3.31 9.22
N GLU A 37 13.62 4.31 9.99
CA GLU A 37 13.63 4.26 11.45
C GLU A 37 12.21 4.00 12.00
N ARG A 38 11.19 4.70 11.46
CA ARG A 38 9.79 4.45 11.83
C ARG A 38 9.30 3.05 11.45
N ALA A 39 9.63 2.58 10.25
CA ALA A 39 9.22 1.26 9.78
C ALA A 39 9.84 0.13 10.62
N PHE A 40 11.11 0.26 11.01
CA PHE A 40 11.77 -0.70 11.90
C PHE A 40 11.20 -0.65 13.31
N ALA A 41 10.89 0.54 13.83
CA ALA A 41 10.26 0.68 15.13
C ALA A 41 8.85 0.03 15.20
N SER A 42 8.12 -0.04 14.07
CA SER A 42 6.81 -0.71 14.01
C SER A 42 6.87 -2.23 13.85
N ARG A 43 8.03 -2.82 13.50
CA ARG A 43 8.13 -4.26 13.25
C ARG A 43 7.75 -5.13 14.45
N PRO A 44 8.24 -4.88 15.69
CA PRO A 44 7.89 -5.72 16.84
C PRO A 44 6.38 -5.76 17.10
N TYR A 45 5.69 -4.63 16.90
CA TYR A 45 4.23 -4.57 17.03
C TYR A 45 3.55 -5.44 15.97
N ALA A 46 3.95 -5.32 14.70
CA ALA A 46 3.38 -6.11 13.61
C ALA A 46 3.64 -7.61 13.77
N GLU A 47 4.84 -7.99 14.21
CA GLU A 47 5.21 -9.39 14.47
C GLU A 47 4.36 -9.99 15.60
N MET A 48 4.22 -9.27 16.73
CA MET A 48 3.38 -9.72 17.84
C MET A 48 1.91 -9.81 17.43
N MET A 49 1.39 -8.79 16.73
CA MET A 49 0.01 -8.78 16.24
C MET A 49 -0.25 -9.97 15.32
N ASN A 50 0.63 -10.23 14.36
CA ASN A 50 0.51 -11.38 13.47
C ASN A 50 0.53 -12.69 14.25
N ARG A 51 1.40 -12.84 15.26
CA ARG A 51 1.45 -14.04 16.09
C ARG A 51 0.13 -14.28 16.83
N VAL A 52 -0.43 -13.24 17.46
CA VAL A 52 -1.71 -13.33 18.17
C VAL A 52 -2.85 -13.64 17.21
N LEU A 53 -2.97 -12.91 16.10
CA LEU A 53 -4.01 -13.14 15.09
C LEU A 53 -3.92 -14.56 14.49
N SER A 54 -2.71 -15.07 14.27
CA SER A 54 -2.51 -16.43 13.76
C SER A 54 -3.02 -17.48 14.73
N ASN A 55 -2.75 -17.31 16.03
CA ASN A 55 -3.26 -18.21 17.07
C ASN A 55 -4.80 -18.14 17.19
N ILE A 56 -5.37 -16.93 17.12
CA ILE A 56 -6.83 -16.73 17.11
C ILE A 56 -7.45 -17.42 15.90
N ALA A 57 -6.89 -17.21 14.70
CA ALA A 57 -7.44 -17.77 13.48
C ALA A 57 -7.32 -19.32 13.45
N ALA A 58 -6.24 -19.88 13.98
CA ALA A 58 -6.06 -21.32 14.14
C ALA A 58 -7.07 -21.92 15.15
N ALA A 59 -7.28 -21.26 16.29
CA ALA A 59 -8.28 -21.68 17.28
C ALA A 59 -9.71 -21.58 16.73
N ALA A 60 -10.03 -20.48 16.05
CA ALA A 60 -11.32 -20.23 15.42
C ALA A 60 -11.65 -21.23 14.28
N SER A 61 -10.63 -21.74 13.59
CA SER A 61 -10.81 -22.77 12.56
C SER A 61 -11.09 -24.15 13.14
N ALA A 62 -10.79 -24.38 14.42
CA ALA A 62 -11.05 -25.64 15.11
C ALA A 62 -12.45 -25.72 15.73
N ASP A 63 -13.17 -24.59 15.83
CA ASP A 63 -14.50 -24.48 16.41
C ASP A 63 -15.55 -24.11 15.34
N PRO A 64 -16.58 -24.94 15.11
CA PRO A 64 -17.64 -24.68 14.14
C PRO A 64 -18.38 -23.34 14.31
N GLU A 65 -18.48 -22.78 15.51
CA GLU A 65 -19.17 -21.50 15.73
C GLU A 65 -18.33 -20.28 15.29
N THR A 66 -17.00 -20.38 15.32
CA THR A 66 -16.10 -19.28 14.90
C THR A 66 -15.67 -19.37 13.42
N ALA A 67 -16.00 -20.46 12.73
CA ALA A 67 -15.94 -20.55 11.27
C ALA A 67 -16.84 -19.51 10.55
N GLU A 68 -17.79 -18.90 11.26
CA GLU A 68 -18.64 -17.82 10.77
C GLU A 68 -17.97 -16.43 10.74
N LEU A 69 -16.74 -16.29 11.26
CA LEU A 69 -16.00 -15.03 11.22
C LEU A 69 -15.85 -14.56 9.76
N ALA A 70 -16.52 -13.45 9.44
CA ALA A 70 -16.62 -12.95 8.07
C ALA A 70 -15.26 -12.82 7.39
N LEU A 71 -14.21 -12.42 8.11
CA LEU A 71 -12.86 -12.18 7.59
C LEU A 71 -12.05 -13.46 7.26
N LEU A 72 -12.48 -14.63 7.76
CA LEU A 72 -11.87 -15.93 7.45
C LEU A 72 -12.56 -16.64 6.27
N GLN A 73 -13.76 -16.22 5.91
CA GLN A 73 -14.54 -16.85 4.85
C GLN A 73 -13.90 -16.62 3.48
N VAL A 74 -13.45 -17.68 2.83
CA VAL A 74 -12.94 -17.64 1.45
C VAL A 74 -14.11 -17.67 0.48
N ARG A 75 -14.11 -16.75 -0.49
CA ARG A 75 -15.15 -16.59 -1.51
C ARG A 75 -14.51 -16.59 -2.91
N GLU A 76 -15.32 -16.89 -3.91
CA GLU A 76 -14.92 -16.71 -5.32
C GLU A 76 -14.70 -15.22 -5.61
N GLU A 77 -13.56 -14.86 -6.17
CA GLU A 77 -13.11 -13.46 -6.30
C GLU A 77 -13.79 -12.74 -7.47
N LYS A 78 -15.08 -12.42 -7.32
CA LYS A 78 -15.85 -11.68 -8.35
C LYS A 78 -15.74 -10.17 -8.21
N ARG A 79 -15.56 -9.66 -6.99
CA ARG A 79 -15.42 -8.23 -6.70
C ARG A 79 -14.18 -8.02 -5.86
N ILE A 80 -13.18 -7.35 -6.41
CA ILE A 80 -11.88 -7.19 -5.77
C ILE A 80 -11.67 -5.73 -5.38
N GLN A 81 -11.33 -5.48 -4.12
CA GLN A 81 -10.79 -4.19 -3.71
C GLN A 81 -9.26 -4.19 -3.87
N LEU A 82 -8.73 -3.27 -4.65
CA LEU A 82 -7.29 -3.06 -4.79
C LEU A 82 -6.88 -1.73 -4.17
N ILE A 83 -6.17 -1.80 -3.05
CA ILE A 83 -5.58 -0.64 -2.37
C ILE A 83 -4.25 -0.33 -3.04
N VAL A 84 -4.11 0.84 -3.65
CA VAL A 84 -2.89 1.23 -4.37
C VAL A 84 -2.19 2.39 -3.67
N VAL A 85 -1.03 2.09 -3.07
CA VAL A 85 -0.26 3.02 -2.23
C VAL A 85 0.86 3.67 -3.04
N SER A 86 0.59 4.88 -3.53
CA SER A 86 1.49 5.66 -4.39
C SER A 86 2.00 6.93 -3.69
N ALA A 87 3.00 7.59 -4.27
CA ALA A 87 3.44 8.88 -3.74
C ALA A 87 2.49 10.03 -4.11
N ASP A 88 2.41 11.07 -3.28
CA ASP A 88 1.75 12.33 -3.63
C ASP A 88 2.59 13.19 -4.59
N ARG A 89 3.91 13.10 -4.48
CA ARG A 89 4.88 13.94 -5.21
C ARG A 89 5.54 13.18 -6.36
N GLY A 90 6.00 13.93 -7.36
CA GLY A 90 6.78 13.42 -8.49
C GLY A 90 8.29 13.41 -8.23
N LEU A 91 9.08 13.42 -9.30
CA LEU A 91 10.55 13.46 -9.28
C LEU A 91 11.22 12.25 -8.59
N ALA A 92 10.54 11.11 -8.61
CA ALA A 92 10.99 9.83 -8.05
C ALA A 92 11.31 8.79 -9.15
N GLY A 93 11.71 9.24 -10.35
CA GLY A 93 11.99 8.37 -11.48
C GLY A 93 10.81 7.44 -11.82
N ALA A 94 11.09 6.15 -11.97
CA ALA A 94 10.11 5.13 -12.33
C ALA A 94 9.27 4.61 -11.15
N PHE A 95 9.46 5.11 -9.92
CA PHE A 95 8.82 4.59 -8.70
C PHE A 95 7.30 4.41 -8.84
N ASN A 96 6.58 5.50 -9.15
CA ASN A 96 5.12 5.44 -9.29
C ASN A 96 4.70 4.74 -10.58
N SER A 97 5.39 4.98 -11.69
CA SER A 97 5.03 4.40 -12.99
C SER A 97 5.14 2.87 -12.98
N ASN A 98 6.14 2.33 -12.29
CA ASN A 98 6.31 0.89 -12.10
C ASN A 98 5.19 0.29 -11.26
N LEU A 99 4.88 0.89 -10.10
CA LEU A 99 3.77 0.46 -9.25
C LEU A 99 2.44 0.48 -10.01
N LEU A 100 2.13 1.57 -10.70
CA LEU A 100 0.87 1.72 -11.42
C LEU A 100 0.75 0.75 -12.60
N ARG A 101 1.86 0.45 -13.29
CA ARG A 101 1.88 -0.62 -14.31
C ARG A 101 1.65 -1.99 -13.70
N ASN A 102 2.25 -2.28 -12.55
CA ASN A 102 2.07 -3.56 -11.87
C ASN A 102 0.62 -3.72 -11.37
N ALA A 103 0.03 -2.68 -10.79
CA ALA A 103 -1.38 -2.65 -10.42
C ALA A 103 -2.31 -2.77 -11.64
N GLN A 104 -2.00 -2.10 -12.75
CA GLN A 104 -2.75 -2.27 -14.00
C GLN A 104 -2.64 -3.70 -14.55
N ARG A 105 -1.46 -4.33 -14.46
CA ARG A 105 -1.29 -5.72 -14.88
C ARG A 105 -2.16 -6.67 -14.05
N PHE A 106 -2.22 -6.46 -12.73
CA PHE A 106 -3.13 -7.21 -11.86
C PHE A 106 -4.59 -7.03 -12.28
N VAL A 107 -4.99 -5.80 -12.63
CA VAL A 107 -6.32 -5.55 -13.19
C VAL A 107 -6.55 -6.33 -14.48
N ASP A 108 -5.57 -6.31 -15.37
CA ASP A 108 -5.66 -6.99 -16.67
C ASP A 108 -5.64 -8.52 -16.54
N GLU A 109 -5.09 -9.07 -15.45
CA GLU A 109 -5.09 -10.50 -15.12
C GLU A 109 -6.44 -10.95 -14.50
N HIS A 110 -7.20 -10.03 -13.91
CA HIS A 110 -8.49 -10.31 -13.24
C HIS A 110 -9.66 -9.62 -13.95
N ARG A 111 -9.70 -9.67 -15.29
CA ARG A 111 -10.73 -8.99 -16.10
C ARG A 111 -12.15 -9.50 -15.87
N ASP A 112 -12.27 -10.73 -15.40
CA ASP A 112 -13.55 -11.37 -15.11
C ASP A 112 -14.12 -10.91 -13.75
N ALA A 113 -13.34 -10.16 -12.97
CA ALA A 113 -13.75 -9.58 -11.69
C ALA A 113 -14.00 -8.06 -11.80
N GLU A 114 -14.96 -7.56 -11.02
CA GLU A 114 -15.16 -6.13 -10.81
C GLU A 114 -14.07 -5.60 -9.87
N ILE A 115 -13.18 -4.74 -10.37
CA ILE A 115 -12.10 -4.16 -9.56
C ILE A 115 -12.45 -2.75 -9.12
N ARG A 116 -12.43 -2.55 -7.81
CA ARG A 116 -12.61 -1.26 -7.14
C ARG A 116 -11.29 -0.80 -6.53
N ILE A 117 -10.95 0.47 -6.73
CA ILE A 117 -9.64 0.99 -6.31
C ILE A 117 -9.79 1.85 -5.06
N GLU A 118 -9.01 1.54 -4.01
CA GLU A 118 -8.76 2.47 -2.91
C GLU A 118 -7.45 3.20 -3.21
N ALA A 119 -7.54 4.47 -3.61
CA ALA A 119 -6.40 5.24 -4.06
C ALA A 119 -5.72 5.96 -2.91
N VAL A 120 -4.56 5.47 -2.48
CA VAL A 120 -3.72 6.14 -1.47
C VAL A 120 -2.57 6.87 -2.17
N GLY A 121 -2.55 8.18 -2.03
CA GLY A 121 -1.63 9.10 -2.71
C GLY A 121 -2.18 9.65 -4.03
N ARG A 122 -1.74 10.88 -4.35
CA ARG A 122 -2.17 11.61 -5.56
C ARG A 122 -1.96 10.85 -6.86
N LYS A 123 -0.85 10.10 -6.99
CA LYS A 123 -0.48 9.47 -8.27
C LYS A 123 -1.37 8.29 -8.64
N SER A 124 -1.80 7.48 -7.69
CA SER A 124 -2.77 6.40 -7.91
C SER A 124 -4.14 6.97 -8.22
N ARG A 125 -4.60 7.95 -7.44
CA ARG A 125 -5.87 8.65 -7.71
C ARG A 125 -5.93 9.17 -9.14
N ASP A 126 -4.96 10.00 -9.54
CA ASP A 126 -4.95 10.62 -10.87
C ASP A 126 -4.89 9.57 -11.99
N TYR A 127 -4.16 8.47 -11.77
CA TYR A 127 -3.99 7.41 -12.76
C TYR A 127 -5.28 6.62 -13.02
N PHE A 128 -5.95 6.19 -11.96
CA PHE A 128 -7.15 5.35 -12.05
C PHE A 128 -8.41 6.17 -12.35
N ARG A 129 -8.50 7.41 -11.84
CA ARG A 129 -9.58 8.33 -12.20
C ARG A 129 -9.61 8.66 -13.68
N LYS A 130 -8.44 8.91 -14.29
CA LYS A 130 -8.33 9.17 -15.74
C LYS A 130 -8.79 7.98 -16.60
N ARG A 131 -8.80 6.77 -16.03
CA ARG A 131 -9.19 5.53 -16.71
C ARG A 131 -10.60 5.07 -16.35
N ASN A 132 -11.38 5.90 -15.65
CA ASN A 132 -12.76 5.62 -15.26
C ASN A 132 -12.93 4.37 -14.39
N PHE A 133 -11.94 4.05 -13.55
CA PHE A 133 -12.12 3.03 -12.52
C PHE A 133 -13.01 3.53 -11.39
N THR A 134 -13.81 2.62 -10.81
CA THR A 134 -14.56 2.87 -9.59
C THR A 134 -13.59 3.05 -8.43
N LEU A 135 -13.56 4.25 -7.85
CA LEU A 135 -12.75 4.54 -6.68
C LEU A 135 -13.61 4.34 -5.43
N THR A 136 -13.25 3.40 -4.56
CA THR A 136 -13.90 3.26 -3.25
C THR A 136 -13.54 4.42 -2.36
N GLY A 137 -12.32 4.95 -2.46
CA GLY A 137 -11.83 6.10 -1.67
C GLY A 137 -10.57 6.73 -2.25
N GLU A 138 -10.33 7.97 -1.84
CA GLU A 138 -9.19 8.80 -2.27
C GLU A 138 -8.50 9.43 -1.05
N HIS A 139 -7.22 9.12 -0.83
CA HIS A 139 -6.44 9.64 0.29
C HIS A 139 -5.22 10.40 -0.23
N VAL A 140 -5.32 11.72 -0.35
CA VAL A 140 -4.26 12.55 -0.97
C VAL A 140 -3.60 13.43 0.08
N GLY A 141 -2.27 13.54 0.02
CA GLY A 141 -1.48 14.32 0.97
C GLY A 141 -1.01 13.53 2.20
N VAL A 142 -1.46 12.28 2.34
CA VAL A 142 -1.16 11.40 3.48
C VAL A 142 0.30 10.91 3.49
N MET A 143 1.00 10.94 2.33
CA MET A 143 2.35 10.36 2.22
C MET A 143 3.45 11.20 2.85
N GLU A 144 3.22 12.50 3.10
CA GLU A 144 4.24 13.33 3.73
C GLU A 144 4.41 13.01 5.22
N ARG A 145 3.31 12.64 5.88
CA ARG A 145 3.28 12.35 7.31
C ARG A 145 2.23 11.27 7.61
N PRO A 146 2.49 10.01 7.20
CA PRO A 146 1.52 8.93 7.37
C PRO A 146 1.22 8.70 8.84
N THR A 147 -0.06 8.60 9.18
CA THR A 147 -0.54 8.35 10.56
C THR A 147 -1.18 6.98 10.68
N LEU A 148 -1.23 6.46 11.91
CA LEU A 148 -1.94 5.21 12.19
C LEU A 148 -3.45 5.37 12.00
N GLU A 149 -3.98 6.56 12.29
CA GLU A 149 -5.41 6.87 12.15
C GLU A 149 -5.88 6.75 10.70
N GLU A 150 -5.18 7.38 9.75
CA GLU A 150 -5.50 7.24 8.32
C GLU A 150 -5.43 5.78 7.85
N ALA A 151 -4.46 5.02 8.36
CA ALA A 151 -4.34 3.60 8.03
C ALA A 151 -5.50 2.77 8.62
N ARG A 152 -5.96 3.10 9.83
CA ARG A 152 -7.11 2.46 10.47
C ARG A 152 -8.40 2.74 9.73
N ASP A 153 -8.60 3.97 9.25
CA ASP A 153 -9.80 4.33 8.49
C ASP A 153 -9.90 3.53 7.18
N ILE A 154 -8.78 3.41 6.46
CA ILE A 154 -8.68 2.57 5.25
C ILE A 154 -8.96 1.10 5.59
N ALA A 155 -8.38 0.60 6.67
CA ALA A 155 -8.54 -0.78 7.09
C ALA A 155 -9.99 -1.10 7.49
N HIS A 156 -10.61 -0.29 8.35
CA HIS A 156 -12.00 -0.47 8.79
C HIS A 156 -12.97 -0.47 7.62
N LYS A 157 -12.80 0.47 6.68
CA LYS A 157 -13.63 0.49 5.47
C LYS A 157 -13.48 -0.78 4.63
N SER A 158 -12.26 -1.28 4.48
CA SER A 158 -12.01 -2.51 3.71
C SER A 158 -12.61 -3.74 4.41
N ILE A 159 -12.52 -3.79 5.74
CA ILE A 159 -13.16 -4.78 6.61
C ILE A 159 -14.69 -4.73 6.46
N ASP A 160 -15.28 -3.54 6.50
CA ASP A 160 -16.73 -3.35 6.37
C ASP A 160 -17.24 -3.83 4.99
N LEU A 161 -16.54 -3.45 3.91
CA LEU A 161 -16.89 -3.87 2.55
C LEU A 161 -16.82 -5.40 2.41
N TYR A 162 -15.80 -6.02 2.98
CA TYR A 162 -15.64 -7.48 2.94
C TYR A 162 -16.72 -8.19 3.76
N SER A 163 -16.98 -7.67 4.98
CA SER A 163 -17.96 -8.25 5.92
C SER A 163 -19.38 -8.18 5.38
N LYS A 164 -19.73 -7.10 4.67
CA LYS A 164 -21.02 -6.93 3.99
C LYS A 164 -21.12 -7.69 2.67
N ALA A 165 -20.08 -8.43 2.29
CA ALA A 165 -19.98 -9.10 1.01
C ALA A 165 -20.20 -8.13 -0.17
N GLU A 166 -19.66 -6.92 -0.08
CA GLU A 166 -19.57 -5.98 -1.22
C GLU A 166 -18.31 -6.21 -2.04
N VAL A 167 -17.27 -6.77 -1.41
CA VAL A 167 -16.04 -7.28 -2.04
C VAL A 167 -15.75 -8.68 -1.52
N ASP A 168 -15.13 -9.48 -2.36
CA ASP A 168 -14.83 -10.90 -2.14
C ASP A 168 -13.34 -11.14 -1.85
N ALA A 169 -12.48 -10.17 -2.16
CA ALA A 169 -11.07 -10.15 -1.80
C ALA A 169 -10.54 -8.71 -1.68
N VAL A 170 -9.53 -8.52 -0.82
CA VAL A 170 -8.82 -7.24 -0.67
C VAL A 170 -7.33 -7.45 -0.89
N TYR A 171 -6.77 -6.69 -1.83
CA TYR A 171 -5.35 -6.68 -2.16
C TYR A 171 -4.73 -5.32 -1.89
N ILE A 172 -3.45 -5.31 -1.55
CA ILE A 172 -2.65 -4.10 -1.43
C ILE A 172 -1.47 -4.12 -2.40
N ALA A 173 -1.38 -3.11 -3.26
CA ALA A 173 -0.26 -2.86 -4.16
C ALA A 173 0.64 -1.78 -3.56
N VAL A 174 1.86 -2.20 -3.18
CA VAL A 174 2.85 -1.34 -2.52
C VAL A 174 4.23 -1.52 -3.15
N ASN A 175 5.09 -0.54 -2.88
CA ASN A 175 6.51 -0.66 -3.15
C ASN A 175 7.24 -1.01 -1.85
N GLU A 176 7.61 -2.28 -1.72
CA GLU A 176 8.35 -2.79 -0.57
C GLU A 176 9.83 -2.38 -0.66
N PHE A 177 10.31 -1.76 0.41
CA PHE A 177 11.69 -1.33 0.50
C PHE A 177 12.62 -2.54 0.75
N LYS A 178 13.32 -2.99 -0.29
CA LYS A 178 14.43 -3.96 -0.16
C LYS A 178 15.79 -3.25 -0.10
N SER A 179 16.04 -2.32 -1.02
CA SER A 179 17.22 -1.45 -0.97
C SER A 179 16.93 -0.14 -1.70
N VAL A 180 17.84 0.84 -1.58
CA VAL A 180 17.73 2.14 -2.26
C VAL A 180 17.73 1.98 -3.79
N MET A 181 18.38 0.94 -4.32
CA MET A 181 18.52 0.72 -5.76
C MET A 181 17.47 -0.24 -6.33
N ALA A 182 16.93 -1.14 -5.50
CA ALA A 182 16.01 -2.18 -5.92
C ALA A 182 14.72 -2.15 -5.08
N PRO A 183 13.76 -1.27 -5.41
CA PRO A 183 12.39 -1.39 -4.90
C PRO A 183 11.76 -2.72 -5.35
N ASN A 184 11.03 -3.40 -4.46
CA ASN A 184 10.29 -4.61 -4.77
C ASN A 184 8.80 -4.27 -4.92
N LEU A 185 8.21 -4.50 -6.09
CA LEU A 185 6.78 -4.25 -6.31
C LEU A 185 6.00 -5.46 -5.88
N VAL A 186 5.13 -5.29 -4.91
CA VAL A 186 4.43 -6.39 -4.27
C VAL A 186 2.94 -6.08 -4.26
N ILE A 187 2.16 -7.04 -4.75
CA ILE A 187 0.71 -7.08 -4.57
C ILE A 187 0.44 -8.23 -3.63
N ARG A 188 -0.09 -7.92 -2.44
CA ARG A 188 -0.39 -8.92 -1.40
C ARG A 188 -1.88 -8.97 -1.15
N LYS A 189 -2.40 -10.18 -0.99
CA LYS A 189 -3.74 -10.39 -0.46
C LYS A 189 -3.72 -10.08 1.04
N ILE A 190 -4.74 -9.37 1.51
CA ILE A 190 -4.91 -8.98 2.91
C ILE A 190 -6.19 -9.59 3.48
N LEU A 191 -7.26 -9.66 2.68
CA LEU A 191 -8.49 -10.36 3.03
C LEU A 191 -8.88 -11.38 1.94
N PRO A 192 -9.38 -12.58 2.30
CA PRO A 192 -9.54 -13.08 3.67
C PRO A 192 -8.20 -13.26 4.40
N VAL A 193 -8.26 -13.31 5.73
CA VAL A 193 -7.08 -13.56 6.57
C VAL A 193 -6.67 -15.02 6.38
N GLU A 194 -5.45 -15.24 5.90
CA GLU A 194 -4.88 -16.58 5.78
C GLU A 194 -4.37 -17.06 7.14
N VAL A 195 -4.73 -18.29 7.51
CA VAL A 195 -4.19 -18.94 8.71
C VAL A 195 -2.82 -19.51 8.35
N PRO A 196 -1.71 -19.05 8.97
CA PRO A 196 -0.40 -19.59 8.65
C PRO A 196 -0.27 -21.04 9.13
N GLU A 197 0.22 -21.90 8.25
CA GLU A 197 0.53 -23.30 8.57
C GLU A 197 1.79 -23.37 9.45
N GLY A 198 1.70 -24.03 10.62
CA GLY A 198 2.87 -24.39 11.43
C GLY A 198 3.31 -23.38 12.51
N GLY A 199 2.42 -22.48 12.95
CA GLY A 199 2.69 -21.64 14.13
C GLY A 199 2.70 -22.45 15.42
N GLU A 200 3.58 -22.10 16.36
CA GLU A 200 3.56 -22.61 17.73
C GLU A 200 2.24 -22.17 18.38
N GLN A 201 1.32 -23.12 18.55
CA GLN A 201 -0.02 -22.88 19.04
C GLN A 201 0.05 -22.57 20.54
N ILE A 202 -0.10 -21.29 20.87
CA ILE A 202 -0.16 -20.84 22.25
C ILE A 202 -1.64 -20.83 22.65
N ASP A 203 -1.95 -21.52 23.74
CA ASP A 203 -3.28 -21.51 24.33
C ASP A 203 -3.50 -20.18 25.08
N TYR A 204 -4.42 -19.35 24.57
CA TYR A 204 -4.78 -18.07 25.17
C TYR A 204 -6.14 -18.20 25.87
N ILE A 205 -6.25 -17.62 27.06
CA ILE A 205 -7.55 -17.40 27.70
C ILE A 205 -8.14 -16.13 27.11
N TYR A 206 -9.27 -16.25 26.42
CA TYR A 206 -9.97 -15.11 25.81
C TYR A 206 -11.01 -14.55 26.78
N GLU A 207 -10.83 -13.30 27.19
CA GLU A 207 -11.81 -12.56 27.98
C GLU A 207 -12.68 -11.71 27.03
N GLN A 208 -14.00 -11.83 27.13
CA GLN A 208 -14.91 -10.96 26.39
C GLN A 208 -15.03 -9.60 27.12
N PRO A 209 -15.01 -8.46 26.39
CA PRO A 209 -15.22 -7.15 26.98
C PRO A 209 -16.65 -6.91 27.47
#